data_AF-A0AA49GPF7-F1
#
_entry.id   AF-A0AA49GPF7-F1
#
_cell.length_a   1.000
_cell.length_b   1.000
_cell.length_c   1.000
_cell.angle_alpha   90.00
_cell.angle_beta   90.00
_cell.angle_gamma   90.00
#
_symmetry.space_group_name_H-M   'P 1'
#
loop_
_entity.id
_entity.type
_entity.pdbx_description
1 polymer ?
#
loop_
_entity_poly.entity_id
_entity_poly.type
_entity_poly.pdbx_seq_one_letter_code
_entity_poly.pdbx_strand_id
1 'polypeptide(L)'
;MIHNLQITQVKVLWLVLFLALAQTVSFAHEGEQTEKSDSASHQASAYQSSGDVQAEFSDFPNLHPLVVHIPIVMLPLAVVLQLIGFFVFSRPISWIVLGILVLGFLGAYAANNWTHPHVTELPDRVQEVYNRHDTYAAWTLWLSGIAAVLKIASHFLLKSVRWAEGVIAIVLLACTYTVSVAGHYGSQLVHVEGVGPQGNYLETEAHSH
;
A
#
# COMPACT_ATOMS: atom_id res chain seq x y z
N MET A 1 23.55 29.00 -23.93
CA MET A 1 23.07 27.70 -24.47
C MET A 1 23.88 26.50 -23.95
N ILE A 2 25.20 26.59 -23.83
CA ILE A 2 26.09 25.48 -23.39
C ILE A 2 25.88 25.08 -21.91
N HIS A 3 25.59 26.04 -21.03
CA HIS A 3 25.41 25.79 -19.59
C HIS A 3 24.17 24.96 -19.24
N ASN A 4 23.07 25.12 -19.99
CA ASN A 4 21.88 24.28 -19.81
C ASN A 4 22.15 22.86 -20.27
N LEU A 5 22.92 22.67 -21.35
CA LEU A 5 23.23 21.37 -21.91
C LEU A 5 24.02 20.49 -20.92
N GLN A 6 24.99 21.06 -20.20
CA GLN A 6 25.74 20.31 -19.19
C GLN A 6 24.87 19.89 -17.99
N ILE A 7 23.92 20.74 -17.57
CA ILE A 7 23.01 20.41 -16.47
C ILE A 7 22.06 19.27 -16.87
N THR A 8 21.56 19.25 -18.12
CA THR A 8 20.73 18.15 -18.61
C THR A 8 21.52 16.84 -18.71
N GLN A 9 22.76 16.89 -19.19
CA GLN A 9 23.62 15.70 -19.31
C GLN A 9 23.96 15.09 -17.95
N VAL A 10 24.25 15.92 -16.94
CA VAL A 10 24.48 15.47 -15.57
C VAL A 10 23.22 14.82 -14.98
N LYS A 11 22.03 15.39 -15.22
CA LYS A 11 20.76 14.79 -14.77
C LYS A 11 20.48 13.43 -15.41
N VAL A 12 20.75 13.28 -16.70
CA VAL A 12 20.59 12.00 -17.41
C VAL A 12 21.59 10.97 -16.89
N LEU A 13 22.85 11.36 -16.65
CA LEU A 13 23.86 10.48 -16.08
C LEU A 13 23.47 9.97 -14.69
N TRP A 14 22.96 10.85 -13.82
CA TRP A 14 22.47 10.46 -12.49
C TRP A 14 21.20 9.62 -12.54
N LEU A 15 20.29 9.88 -13.48
CA LEU A 15 19.09 9.07 -13.69
C LEU A 15 19.47 7.63 -14.12
N VAL A 16 20.43 7.49 -15.03
CA VAL A 16 20.94 6.19 -15.47
C VAL A 16 21.65 5.46 -14.31
N LEU A 17 22.45 6.17 -13.51
CA LEU A 17 23.10 5.58 -12.33
C LEU A 17 22.08 5.13 -11.28
N PHE A 18 21.02 5.91 -11.05
CA PHE A 18 19.96 5.55 -10.10
C PHE A 18 19.13 4.35 -10.57
N LEU A 19 18.79 4.29 -11.86
CA LEU A 19 18.13 3.13 -12.47
C LEU A 19 19.01 1.87 -12.39
N ALA A 20 20.32 1.99 -12.64
CA ALA A 20 21.26 0.89 -12.49
C ALA A 20 21.37 0.40 -11.03
N LEU A 21 21.32 1.32 -10.05
CA LEU A 21 21.33 0.97 -8.62
C LEU A 21 20.01 0.33 -8.16
N ALA A 22 18.88 0.70 -8.74
CA ALA A 22 17.59 0.11 -8.43
C ALA A 22 17.48 -1.35 -8.92
N GLN A 23 18.19 -1.71 -9.99
CA GLN A 23 18.20 -3.07 -10.53
C GLN A 23 19.03 -4.05 -9.68
N THR A 24 19.92 -3.58 -8.79
CA THR A 24 20.75 -4.47 -7.95
C THR A 24 20.08 -4.89 -6.64
N VAL A 25 18.93 -4.31 -6.29
CA VAL A 25 18.18 -4.67 -5.06
C VAL A 25 17.22 -5.86 -5.31
N SER A 26 17.11 -6.37 -6.54
CA SER A 26 16.12 -7.40 -6.89
C SER A 26 16.63 -8.85 -6.92
N PHE A 27 17.79 -9.16 -6.33
CA PHE A 27 18.30 -10.53 -6.25
C PHE A 27 18.67 -10.91 -4.81
N ALA A 28 17.72 -11.53 -4.09
CA ALA A 28 17.99 -12.55 -3.07
C ALA A 28 16.67 -13.09 -2.46
N HIS A 29 16.03 -14.07 -3.10
CA HIS A 29 15.50 -15.26 -2.42
C HIS A 29 15.07 -16.33 -3.44
N GLU A 30 16.01 -17.17 -3.87
CA GLU A 30 15.71 -18.53 -4.33
C GLU A 30 15.95 -19.46 -3.14
N GLY A 31 14.89 -20.10 -2.68
CA GLY A 31 14.90 -21.11 -1.64
C GLY A 31 13.95 -22.22 -2.05
N GLU A 32 14.56 -23.33 -2.45
CA GLU A 32 13.97 -24.53 -3.02
C GLU A 32 12.95 -25.23 -2.10
N GLN A 33 12.02 -25.91 -2.75
CA GLN A 33 10.89 -26.65 -2.18
C GLN A 33 11.33 -27.80 -1.26
N THR A 34 10.55 -28.08 -0.23
CA THR A 34 10.46 -29.45 0.30
C THR A 34 9.00 -29.79 0.55
N GLU A 35 8.51 -30.68 -0.31
CA GLU A 35 7.21 -31.32 -0.27
C GLU A 35 7.12 -32.20 0.98
N LYS A 36 6.10 -32.01 1.81
CA LYS A 36 5.61 -33.07 2.68
C LYS A 36 4.09 -33.07 2.65
N SER A 37 3.58 -33.99 1.83
CA SER A 37 2.21 -34.49 1.86
C SER A 37 1.92 -35.06 3.25
N ASP A 38 0.89 -34.54 3.91
CA ASP A 38 0.08 -35.32 4.84
C ASP A 38 -1.37 -34.88 4.70
N SER A 39 -2.21 -35.88 4.52
CA SER A 39 -3.58 -35.81 4.04
C SER A 39 -4.53 -35.60 5.22
N ALA A 40 -5.45 -34.64 5.10
CA ALA A 40 -6.65 -34.59 5.94
C ALA A 40 -7.81 -33.98 5.16
N SER A 41 -8.86 -34.78 5.07
CA SER A 41 -10.14 -34.58 4.41
C SER A 41 -10.89 -33.32 4.81
N HIS A 42 -11.29 -32.51 3.83
CA HIS A 42 -12.49 -31.66 3.94
C HIS A 42 -13.32 -31.76 2.68
N GLN A 43 -14.63 -31.86 2.90
CA GLN A 43 -15.65 -32.35 2.00
C GLN A 43 -15.79 -31.50 0.73
N ALA A 44 -15.78 -32.18 -0.41
CA ALA A 44 -16.15 -31.60 -1.70
C ALA A 44 -17.66 -31.33 -1.73
N SER A 45 -18.05 -30.11 -1.38
CA SER A 45 -19.37 -29.58 -1.74
C SER A 45 -19.38 -29.32 -3.24
N ALA A 46 -20.30 -29.98 -3.93
CA ALA A 46 -20.48 -29.91 -5.37
C ALA A 46 -20.75 -28.45 -5.81
N TYR A 47 -19.75 -27.83 -6.45
CA TYR A 47 -19.95 -26.57 -7.17
C TYR A 47 -20.61 -26.88 -8.51
N GLN A 48 -21.92 -26.68 -8.57
CA GLN A 48 -22.70 -26.82 -9.79
C GLN A 48 -22.45 -25.58 -10.67
N SER A 49 -21.41 -25.66 -11.49
CA SER A 49 -20.99 -24.62 -12.44
C SER A 49 -22.08 -24.38 -13.48
N SER A 50 -22.95 -23.40 -13.22
CA SER A 50 -23.91 -22.89 -14.19
C SER A 50 -23.28 -21.70 -14.92
N GLY A 51 -22.84 -21.93 -16.16
CA GLY A 51 -23.03 -21.00 -17.27
C GLY A 51 -22.06 -19.84 -17.50
N ASP A 52 -21.34 -19.31 -16.51
CA ASP A 52 -20.40 -18.21 -16.76
C ASP A 52 -19.06 -18.40 -16.05
N VAL A 53 -17.96 -18.14 -16.76
CA VAL A 53 -16.59 -18.31 -16.25
C VAL A 53 -16.16 -17.08 -15.43
N GLN A 54 -16.95 -16.01 -15.49
CA GLN A 54 -16.70 -14.75 -14.79
C GLN A 54 -17.53 -14.69 -13.51
N ALA A 55 -16.87 -14.41 -12.39
CA ALA A 55 -17.54 -14.07 -11.15
C ALA A 55 -18.07 -12.63 -11.23
N GLU A 56 -19.32 -12.41 -10.80
CA GLU A 56 -19.87 -11.06 -10.67
C GLU A 56 -19.30 -10.37 -9.41
N PHE A 57 -19.37 -9.03 -9.36
CA PHE A 57 -18.92 -8.28 -8.18
C PHE A 57 -19.67 -8.67 -6.88
N SER A 58 -20.88 -9.22 -7.01
CA SER A 58 -21.69 -9.76 -5.91
C SER A 58 -21.20 -11.12 -5.39
N ASP A 59 -20.39 -11.85 -6.16
CA ASP A 59 -19.87 -13.17 -5.77
C ASP A 59 -18.64 -13.06 -4.86
N PHE A 60 -18.07 -11.86 -4.74
CA PHE A 60 -16.96 -11.61 -3.83
C PHE A 60 -17.48 -11.29 -2.43
N PRO A 61 -17.11 -12.09 -1.40
CA PRO A 61 -17.55 -11.85 -0.02
C PRO A 61 -17.02 -10.53 0.56
N ASN A 62 -16.00 -9.93 -0.08
CA ASN A 62 -15.48 -8.63 0.34
C ASN A 62 -14.89 -7.86 -0.85
N LEU A 63 -15.56 -6.79 -1.28
CA LEU A 63 -15.03 -5.82 -2.26
C LEU A 63 -14.00 -4.85 -1.63
N HIS A 64 -13.87 -4.93 -0.30
CA HIS A 64 -12.99 -4.10 0.51
C HIS A 64 -11.57 -3.93 -0.05
N PRO A 65 -10.84 -4.99 -0.48
CA PRO A 65 -9.48 -4.82 -1.00
C PRO A 65 -9.41 -3.91 -2.23
N LEU A 66 -10.41 -3.94 -3.11
CA LEU A 66 -10.42 -3.10 -4.31
C LEU A 66 -10.58 -1.62 -3.97
N VAL A 67 -11.44 -1.31 -3.01
CA VAL A 67 -11.79 0.07 -2.66
C VAL A 67 -10.75 0.71 -1.74
N VAL A 68 -10.05 -0.08 -0.92
CA VAL A 68 -9.08 0.46 0.06
C VAL A 68 -7.62 0.14 -0.26
N HIS A 69 -7.27 -1.07 -0.74
CA HIS A 69 -5.87 -1.40 -0.98
C HIS A 69 -5.35 -0.77 -2.27
N ILE A 70 -6.16 -0.71 -3.34
CA ILE A 70 -5.73 -0.07 -4.60
C ILE A 70 -5.40 1.42 -4.39
N PRO A 71 -6.24 2.22 -3.72
CA PRO A 71 -5.87 3.60 -3.41
C PRO A 71 -4.66 3.71 -2.46
N ILE A 72 -4.55 2.89 -1.42
CA ILE A 72 -3.43 2.97 -0.47
C ILE A 72 -2.07 2.71 -1.14
N VAL A 73 -2.01 1.77 -2.11
CA VAL A 73 -0.79 1.50 -2.89
C VAL A 73 -0.35 2.68 -3.76
N MET A 74 -1.23 3.67 -3.99
CA MET A 74 -0.84 4.91 -4.65
C MET A 74 0.15 5.75 -3.83
N LEU A 75 0.24 5.57 -2.50
CA LEU A 75 1.18 6.31 -1.65
C LEU A 75 2.66 5.99 -1.97
N PRO A 76 3.09 4.71 -2.03
CA PRO A 76 4.40 4.35 -2.56
C PRO A 76 4.65 4.87 -3.99
N LEU A 77 3.63 4.82 -4.86
CA LEU A 77 3.76 5.36 -6.22
C LEU A 77 3.99 6.88 -6.22
N ALA A 78 3.34 7.62 -5.31
CA ALA A 78 3.57 9.04 -5.13
C ALA A 78 5.01 9.34 -4.71
N VAL A 79 5.64 8.51 -3.86
CA VAL A 79 7.07 8.63 -3.53
C VAL A 79 7.92 8.48 -4.79
N VAL A 80 7.72 7.42 -5.56
CA VAL A 80 8.52 7.16 -6.76
C VAL A 80 8.44 8.34 -7.72
N LEU A 81 7.23 8.86 -7.97
CA LEU A 81 7.02 10.00 -8.86
C LEU A 81 7.55 11.32 -8.28
N GLN A 82 7.47 11.52 -6.95
CA GLN A 82 8.09 12.66 -6.27
C GLN A 82 9.61 12.64 -6.44
N LEU A 83 10.23 11.46 -6.31
CA LEU A 83 11.67 11.28 -6.51
C LEU A 83 12.07 11.54 -7.97
N ILE A 84 11.33 10.99 -8.93
CA ILE A 84 11.52 11.27 -10.38
C ILE A 84 11.36 12.77 -10.66
N GLY A 85 10.43 13.43 -9.98
CA GLY A 85 10.18 14.87 -10.06
C GLY A 85 11.43 15.72 -9.80
N PHE A 86 12.35 15.27 -8.94
CA PHE A 86 13.64 15.96 -8.71
C PHE A 86 14.63 15.86 -9.87
N PHE A 87 14.47 14.88 -10.77
CA PHE A 87 15.37 14.72 -11.91
C PHE A 87 14.77 15.34 -13.17
N VAL A 88 13.48 15.11 -13.40
CA VAL A 88 12.78 15.50 -14.65
C VAL A 88 12.15 16.90 -14.55
N PHE A 89 11.96 17.45 -13.35
CA PHE A 89 11.50 18.82 -13.07
C PHE A 89 10.45 19.37 -14.06
N SER A 90 9.30 18.69 -14.15
CA SER A 90 8.18 19.18 -14.94
C SER A 90 7.00 19.54 -14.02
N ARG A 91 6.42 20.73 -14.23
CA ARG A 91 5.19 21.15 -13.53
C ARG A 91 4.07 20.09 -13.63
N PRO A 92 3.86 19.39 -14.76
CA PRO A 92 2.86 18.34 -14.86
C PRO A 92 3.08 17.17 -13.90
N ILE A 93 4.32 16.69 -13.73
CA ILE A 93 4.62 15.58 -12.81
C ILE A 93 4.25 15.95 -11.37
N SER A 94 4.51 17.19 -10.94
CA SER A 94 4.16 17.61 -9.57
C SER A 94 2.65 17.60 -9.31
N TRP A 95 1.84 17.97 -10.30
CA TRP A 95 0.38 17.86 -10.22
C TRP A 95 -0.10 16.40 -10.21
N ILE A 96 0.54 15.53 -10.99
CA ILE A 96 0.26 14.09 -10.97
C ILE A 96 0.56 13.51 -9.58
N VAL A 97 1.71 13.85 -8.99
CA VAL A 97 2.07 13.43 -7.62
C VAL A 97 1.02 13.88 -6.63
N LEU A 98 0.55 15.14 -6.71
CA LEU A 98 -0.51 15.64 -5.85
C LEU A 98 -1.81 14.83 -6.01
N GLY A 99 -2.24 14.54 -7.25
CA GLY A 99 -3.44 13.75 -7.51
C GLY A 99 -3.36 12.33 -6.92
N ILE A 100 -2.23 11.65 -7.14
CA ILE A 100 -1.97 10.30 -6.63
C ILE A 100 -1.90 10.30 -5.09
N LEU A 101 -1.23 11.30 -4.50
CA LEU A 101 -1.15 11.47 -3.05
C LEU A 101 -2.53 11.69 -2.42
N VAL A 102 -3.35 12.57 -2.99
CA VAL A 102 -4.71 12.80 -2.51
C VAL A 102 -5.56 11.53 -2.63
N LEU A 103 -5.46 10.81 -3.75
CA LEU A 103 -6.17 9.55 -3.92
C LEU A 103 -5.73 8.50 -2.89
N GLY A 104 -4.43 8.40 -2.62
CA GLY A 104 -3.89 7.49 -1.61
C GLY A 104 -4.30 7.86 -0.18
N PHE A 105 -4.34 9.15 0.15
CA PHE A 105 -4.85 9.64 1.42
C PHE A 105 -6.35 9.30 1.59
N LEU A 106 -7.17 9.53 0.56
CA LEU A 106 -8.59 9.17 0.60
C LEU A 106 -8.78 7.66 0.78
N GLY A 107 -7.91 6.86 0.17
CA GLY A 107 -7.81 5.42 0.40
C GLY A 107 -7.57 5.05 1.86
N ALA A 108 -6.53 5.63 2.45
CA ALA A 108 -6.19 5.41 3.86
C ALA A 108 -7.32 5.87 4.80
N TYR A 109 -7.97 6.99 4.48
CA TYR A 109 -9.09 7.52 5.24
C TYR A 109 -10.30 6.58 5.19
N ALA A 110 -10.66 6.09 4.00
CA ALA A 110 -11.73 5.12 3.82
C ALA A 110 -11.45 3.82 4.59
N ALA A 111 -10.21 3.31 4.51
CA ALA A 111 -9.78 2.11 5.22
C ALA A 111 -9.94 2.23 6.74
N ASN A 112 -9.53 3.38 7.28
CA ASN A 112 -9.60 3.66 8.72
C ASN A 112 -11.04 3.84 9.22
N ASN A 113 -11.94 4.43 8.41
CA ASN A 113 -13.23 4.90 8.92
C ASN A 113 -14.44 4.04 8.53
N TRP A 114 -14.39 3.29 7.43
CA TRP A 114 -15.55 2.54 6.93
C TRP A 114 -15.45 1.04 7.11
N THR A 115 -14.23 0.55 7.32
CA THR A 115 -13.95 -0.87 7.15
C THR A 115 -13.16 -1.45 8.31
N HIS A 116 -13.17 -0.74 9.44
CA HIS A 116 -12.49 -1.18 10.64
C HIS A 116 -13.20 -2.42 11.22
N PRO A 117 -12.55 -3.60 11.25
CA PRO A 117 -13.15 -4.79 11.81
C PRO A 117 -13.29 -4.61 13.33
N HIS A 118 -14.51 -4.76 13.86
CA HIS A 118 -14.73 -4.87 15.29
C HIS A 118 -14.44 -6.31 15.69
N VAL A 119 -13.20 -6.58 16.07
CA VAL A 119 -12.79 -7.88 16.62
C VAL A 119 -12.90 -7.80 18.13
N THR A 120 -13.85 -8.55 18.69
CA THR A 120 -13.98 -8.74 20.14
C THR A 120 -13.41 -10.11 20.50
N GLU A 121 -12.53 -10.15 21.51
CA GLU A 121 -11.97 -11.39 22.11
C GLU A 121 -10.95 -12.19 21.26
N LEU A 122 -9.92 -11.52 20.74
CA LEU A 122 -8.78 -12.21 20.13
C LEU A 122 -7.81 -12.75 21.20
N PRO A 123 -7.15 -13.91 20.97
CA PRO A 123 -6.04 -14.36 21.80
C PRO A 123 -4.94 -13.29 21.90
N ASP A 124 -4.27 -13.16 23.06
CA ASP A 124 -3.31 -12.08 23.35
C ASP A 124 -2.28 -11.83 22.22
N ARG A 125 -1.76 -12.91 21.62
CA ARG A 125 -0.81 -12.83 20.51
C ARG A 125 -1.40 -12.21 19.25
N VAL A 126 -2.64 -12.56 18.92
CA VAL A 126 -3.35 -12.06 17.72
C VAL A 126 -3.77 -10.60 17.95
N GLN A 127 -4.20 -10.27 19.17
CA GLN A 127 -4.52 -8.88 19.55
C GLN A 127 -3.31 -7.95 19.43
N GLU A 128 -2.12 -8.38 19.85
CA GLU A 128 -0.91 -7.56 19.69
C GLU A 128 -0.59 -7.32 18.21
N VAL A 129 -0.67 -8.34 17.35
CA VAL A 129 -0.44 -8.18 15.90
C VAL A 129 -1.47 -7.23 15.29
N TYR A 130 -2.74 -7.34 15.69
CA TYR A 130 -3.81 -6.43 15.28
C TYR A 130 -3.51 -4.98 15.71
N ASN A 131 -3.15 -4.76 16.97
CA ASN A 131 -2.82 -3.43 17.48
C ASN A 131 -1.63 -2.81 16.74
N ARG A 132 -0.64 -3.62 16.36
CA ARG A 132 0.49 -3.16 15.53
C ARG A 132 0.03 -2.77 14.14
N HIS A 133 -0.74 -3.61 13.46
CA HIS A 133 -1.33 -3.28 12.16
C HIS A 133 -2.08 -1.95 12.21
N ASP A 134 -2.97 -1.80 13.19
CA ASP A 134 -3.81 -0.62 13.38
C ASP A 134 -2.99 0.65 13.66
N THR A 135 -1.99 0.56 14.55
CA THR A 135 -1.10 1.69 14.85
C THR A 135 -0.37 2.20 13.60
N TYR A 136 0.15 1.29 12.77
CA TYR A 136 0.85 1.67 11.54
C TYR A 136 -0.11 2.15 10.43
N ALA A 137 -1.35 1.65 10.40
CA ALA A 137 -2.41 2.16 9.53
C ALA A 137 -2.77 3.61 9.91
N ALA A 138 -2.94 3.89 11.20
CA ALA A 138 -3.18 5.23 11.72
C ALA A 138 -2.03 6.20 11.39
N TRP A 139 -0.77 5.77 11.58
CA TRP A 139 0.39 6.57 11.17
C TRP A 139 0.43 6.85 9.67
N THR A 140 0.05 5.88 8.85
CA THR A 140 -0.05 6.05 7.39
C THR A 140 -1.09 7.12 7.04
N LEU A 141 -2.26 7.10 7.69
CA LEU A 141 -3.30 8.11 7.51
C LEU A 141 -2.79 9.52 7.88
N TRP A 142 -2.19 9.67 9.06
CA TRP A 142 -1.68 10.97 9.50
C TRP A 142 -0.56 11.50 8.61
N LEU A 143 0.42 10.65 8.25
CA LEU A 143 1.55 11.05 7.41
C LEU A 143 1.11 11.39 5.98
N SER A 144 0.18 10.64 5.39
CA SER A 144 -0.36 10.95 4.06
C SER A 144 -1.18 12.25 4.08
N GLY A 145 -1.96 12.50 5.13
CA GLY A 145 -2.68 13.76 5.32
C GLY A 145 -1.73 14.96 5.45
N ILE A 146 -0.69 14.84 6.29
CA ILE A 146 0.35 15.88 6.44
C ILE A 146 1.07 16.11 5.11
N ALA A 147 1.46 15.05 4.41
CA ALA A 147 2.11 15.16 3.10
C ALA A 147 1.20 15.85 2.07
N ALA A 148 -0.10 15.54 2.05
CA ALA A 148 -1.07 16.17 1.15
C ALA A 148 -1.18 17.68 1.44
N VAL A 149 -1.33 18.07 2.71
CA VAL A 149 -1.37 19.48 3.12
C VAL A 149 -0.08 20.20 2.75
N LEU A 150 1.09 19.60 3.02
CA LEU A 150 2.38 20.17 2.67
C LEU A 150 2.55 20.31 1.15
N LYS A 151 2.10 19.32 0.36
CA LYS A 151 2.19 19.35 -1.10
C LYS A 151 1.30 20.44 -1.69
N ILE A 152 0.06 20.57 -1.20
CA ILE A 152 -0.86 21.67 -1.56
C ILE A 152 -0.21 23.01 -1.20
N ALA A 153 0.29 23.15 0.03
CA ALA A 153 0.96 24.38 0.46
C ALA A 153 2.20 24.70 -0.38
N SER A 154 2.98 23.69 -0.77
CA SER A 154 4.13 23.86 -1.66
C SER A 154 3.70 24.44 -3.01
N HIS A 155 2.63 23.92 -3.60
CA HIS A 155 2.11 24.40 -4.88
C HIS A 155 1.57 25.83 -4.82
N PHE A 156 0.80 26.19 -3.80
CA PHE A 156 0.09 27.48 -3.74
C PHE A 156 0.86 28.58 -3.01
N LEU A 157 1.54 28.27 -1.91
CA LEU A 157 2.24 29.26 -1.06
C LEU A 157 3.72 29.37 -1.41
N LEU A 158 4.39 28.24 -1.62
CA LEU A 158 5.85 28.20 -1.77
C LEU A 158 6.32 28.06 -3.23
N LYS A 159 5.41 28.02 -4.20
CA LYS A 159 5.70 27.89 -5.64
C LYS A 159 6.64 26.72 -5.98
N SER A 160 6.53 25.61 -5.25
CA SER A 160 7.31 24.37 -5.44
C SER A 160 8.83 24.56 -5.35
N VAL A 161 9.30 25.32 -4.36
CA VAL A 161 10.74 25.43 -4.06
C VAL A 161 11.35 24.08 -3.67
N ARG A 162 12.59 23.83 -4.12
CA ARG A 162 13.25 22.52 -4.04
C ARG A 162 13.36 21.96 -2.62
N TRP A 163 13.59 22.81 -1.62
CA TRP A 163 13.73 22.36 -0.24
C TRP A 163 12.40 21.88 0.34
N ALA A 164 11.28 22.54 0.01
CA ALA A 164 9.95 22.14 0.45
C ALA A 164 9.57 20.78 -0.16
N GLU A 165 9.86 20.59 -1.45
CA GLU A 165 9.69 19.29 -2.12
C GLU A 165 10.55 18.19 -1.46
N GLY A 166 11.75 18.53 -0.99
CA GLY A 166 12.63 17.64 -0.22
C GLY A 166 12.00 17.19 1.09
N VAL A 167 11.45 18.12 1.87
CA VAL A 167 10.73 17.80 3.12
C VAL A 167 9.53 16.90 2.82
N ILE A 168 8.75 17.21 1.78
CA ILE A 168 7.59 16.39 1.38
C ILE A 168 8.01 14.97 1.01
N ALA A 169 9.13 14.81 0.27
CA ALA A 169 9.64 13.50 -0.08
C ALA A 169 10.04 12.67 1.15
N ILE A 170 10.61 13.29 2.19
CA ILE A 170 10.94 12.61 3.45
C ILE A 170 9.67 12.15 4.17
N VAL A 171 8.64 13.00 4.25
CA VAL A 171 7.35 12.62 4.86
C VAL A 171 6.69 11.48 4.09
N LEU A 172 6.72 11.52 2.75
CA LEU A 172 6.17 10.45 1.90
C LEU A 172 6.96 9.14 2.03
N LEU A 173 8.28 9.20 2.21
CA LEU A 173 9.10 8.01 2.49
C LEU A 173 8.72 7.39 3.85
N ALA A 174 8.54 8.20 4.88
CA ALA A 174 8.04 7.72 6.17
C ALA A 174 6.65 7.10 6.04
N CYS A 175 5.75 7.72 5.26
CA CYS A 175 4.42 7.18 4.94
C CYS A 175 4.50 5.83 4.22
N THR A 176 5.43 5.69 3.27
CA THR A 176 5.67 4.43 2.54
C THR A 176 6.19 3.34 3.48
N TYR A 177 7.07 3.69 4.40
CA TYR A 177 7.53 2.75 5.43
C TYR A 177 6.37 2.27 6.30
N THR A 178 5.54 3.17 6.84
CA THR A 178 4.44 2.80 7.73
C THR A 178 3.40 1.94 7.02
N VAL A 179 3.07 2.25 5.75
CA VAL A 179 2.10 1.44 5.00
C VAL A 179 2.64 0.05 4.67
N SER A 180 3.93 -0.09 4.37
CA SER A 180 4.56 -1.39 4.16
C SER A 180 4.53 -2.25 5.43
N VAL A 181 4.81 -1.65 6.59
CA VAL A 181 4.76 -2.35 7.88
C VAL A 181 3.32 -2.71 8.25
N ALA A 182 2.35 -1.82 8.04
CA ALA A 182 0.93 -2.13 8.21
C ALA A 182 0.52 -3.31 7.31
N GLY A 183 0.94 -3.30 6.04
CA GLY A 183 0.70 -4.40 5.11
C GLY A 183 1.32 -5.73 5.55
N HIS A 184 2.52 -5.70 6.15
CA HIS A 184 3.17 -6.89 6.70
C HIS A 184 2.38 -7.51 7.86
N TYR A 185 1.95 -6.70 8.84
CA TYR A 185 1.11 -7.21 9.92
C TYR A 185 -0.29 -7.62 9.42
N GLY A 186 -0.82 -6.93 8.41
CA GLY A 186 -2.09 -7.27 7.77
C GLY A 186 -2.04 -8.63 7.08
N SER A 187 -0.94 -8.94 6.37
CA SER A 187 -0.78 -10.26 5.76
C SER A 187 -0.57 -11.35 6.82
N GLN A 188 0.14 -11.05 7.92
CA GLN A 188 0.26 -11.97 9.06
C GLN A 188 -1.11 -12.28 9.69
N LEU A 189 -1.96 -11.27 9.91
CA LEU A 189 -3.31 -11.46 10.44
C LEU A 189 -4.10 -12.45 9.59
N VAL A 190 -4.10 -12.26 8.27
CA VAL A 190 -4.91 -13.08 7.35
C VAL A 190 -4.32 -14.48 7.16
N HIS A 191 -3.00 -14.61 6.98
CA HIS A 191 -2.38 -15.86 6.54
C HIS A 191 -1.77 -16.70 7.65
N VAL A 192 -1.41 -16.10 8.79
CA VAL A 192 -0.79 -16.79 9.93
C VAL A 192 -1.77 -16.90 11.08
N GLU A 193 -2.40 -15.79 11.45
CA GLU A 193 -3.34 -15.77 12.58
C GLU A 193 -4.77 -16.14 12.16
N GLY A 194 -5.08 -16.30 10.87
CA GLY A 194 -6.41 -16.69 10.40
C GLY A 194 -7.52 -15.68 10.72
N VAL A 195 -7.19 -14.39 10.82
CA VAL A 195 -8.14 -13.30 11.01
C VAL A 195 -8.42 -12.66 9.64
N GLY A 196 -9.52 -13.08 9.01
CA GLY A 196 -9.94 -12.59 7.69
C GLY A 196 -11.14 -13.37 7.15
N PRO A 197 -11.69 -12.98 5.98
CA PRO A 197 -12.88 -13.62 5.38
C PRO A 197 -12.69 -15.10 4.97
N GLN A 198 -11.47 -15.64 5.08
CA GLN A 198 -11.13 -17.04 4.83
C GLN A 198 -10.59 -17.75 6.09
N GLY A 199 -10.62 -17.10 7.25
CA GLY A 199 -9.91 -17.53 8.46
C GLY A 199 -10.81 -18.01 9.62
N ASN A 200 -10.20 -18.65 10.61
CA ASN A 200 -10.86 -19.40 11.71
C ASN A 200 -11.66 -18.57 12.73
N TYR A 201 -11.64 -17.23 12.64
CA TYR A 201 -12.26 -16.33 13.63
C TYR A 201 -13.44 -15.52 13.08
N LEU A 202 -14.10 -16.00 12.02
CA LEU A 202 -15.40 -15.46 11.64
C LEU A 202 -16.44 -16.00 12.62
N GLU A 203 -17.20 -15.11 13.27
CA GLU A 203 -18.42 -15.50 13.97
C GLU A 203 -19.32 -16.24 12.98
N THR A 204 -19.34 -17.57 13.07
CA THR A 204 -20.40 -18.37 12.46
C THR A 204 -21.56 -18.21 13.41
N GLU A 205 -22.51 -17.36 13.04
CA GLU A 205 -23.87 -17.35 13.60
C GLU A 205 -24.29 -18.81 13.79
N ALA A 206 -24.30 -19.25 15.05
CA ALA A 206 -24.70 -20.57 15.41
C ALA A 206 -26.19 -20.70 15.06
N HIS A 207 -26.47 -21.30 13.91
CA HIS A 207 -27.81 -21.78 13.59
C HIS A 207 -28.20 -22.83 14.64
N SER A 208 -28.88 -22.38 15.69
CA SER A 208 -29.59 -23.23 16.62
C SER A 208 -30.78 -23.86 15.88
N HIS A 209 -30.71 -25.18 15.75
CA HIS A 209 -31.76 -26.18 15.50
C HIS A 209 -33.18 -25.70 15.12
#